data_AF-A0A645BPJ6-F1
#
_entry.id   AF-A0A645BPJ6-F1
#
_cell.length_a   1.000
_cell.length_b   1.000
_cell.length_c   1.000
_cell.angle_alpha   90.00
_cell.angle_beta   90.00
_cell.angle_gamma   90.00
#
_symmetry.space_group_name_H-M   'P 1'
#
loop_
_entity.id
_entity.type
_entity.pdbx_description
1 polymer ?
#
loop_
_entity_poly.entity_id
_entity_poly.type
_entity_poly.pdbx_seq_one_letter_code
_entity_poly.pdbx_strand_id
1 'polypeptide(L)'
;MSHPQFYTAFTDNLTKVLLQQATQEKLLAGQLLTTDDFDAKWNQIAPEYMADAVPEVLQYPAVAIAWAAYVGMGVAMLWDTEWERHAYATDTYALFRNPRGFDAMDEYIMEEIMGIAVDSADFTKVEDFLRNAAHTAMTMIRKEDFPPDSIEAYRIFSDAVTVMFRLGASMCMYGRGYSYQLEGN
;
A
#
# COMPACT_ATOMS: atom_id res chain seq x y z
N MET A 1 1.18 1.62 -28.04
CA MET A 1 1.77 1.07 -26.81
C MET A 1 1.32 -0.37 -26.71
N SER A 2 2.21 -1.34 -26.47
CA SER A 2 1.76 -2.73 -26.28
C SER A 2 0.99 -2.84 -24.95
N HIS A 3 0.07 -3.80 -24.84
CA HIS A 3 -0.74 -3.97 -23.62
C HIS A 3 0.11 -4.09 -22.34
N PRO A 4 1.27 -4.78 -22.32
CA PRO A 4 2.17 -4.77 -21.16
C PRO A 4 2.83 -3.41 -20.87
N GLN A 5 3.21 -2.65 -21.91
CA GLN A 5 3.84 -1.33 -21.74
C GLN A 5 2.89 -0.30 -21.11
N PHE A 6 1.58 -0.46 -21.31
CA PHE A 6 0.57 0.42 -20.73
C PHE A 6 0.55 0.33 -19.21
N TYR A 7 0.43 -0.87 -18.64
CA TYR A 7 0.38 -1.05 -17.19
C TYR A 7 1.67 -0.60 -16.52
N THR A 8 2.84 -0.85 -17.14
CA THR A 8 4.10 -0.31 -16.65
C THR A 8 4.11 1.22 -16.62
N ALA A 9 3.65 1.88 -17.69
CA ALA A 9 3.58 3.33 -17.73
C ALA A 9 2.60 3.90 -16.69
N PHE A 10 1.47 3.21 -16.47
CA PHE A 10 0.51 3.55 -15.42
C PHE A 10 1.15 3.45 -14.02
N THR A 11 1.78 2.33 -13.69
CA THR A 11 2.41 2.12 -12.37
C THR A 11 3.53 3.11 -12.12
N ASP A 12 4.34 3.41 -13.13
CA ASP A 12 5.45 4.37 -13.03
C ASP A 12 4.92 5.78 -12.77
N ASN A 13 3.86 6.18 -13.50
CA ASN A 13 3.24 7.49 -13.33
C ASN A 13 2.55 7.60 -11.95
N LEU A 14 1.81 6.57 -11.55
CA LEU A 14 1.15 6.54 -10.23
C LEU A 14 2.18 6.64 -9.12
N THR A 15 3.23 5.81 -9.18
CA THR A 15 4.36 5.83 -8.25
C THR A 15 4.96 7.22 -8.13
N LYS A 16 5.25 7.86 -9.27
CA LYS A 16 5.84 9.21 -9.30
C LYS A 16 4.95 10.25 -8.63
N VAL A 17 3.65 10.24 -8.91
CA VAL A 17 2.70 11.21 -8.35
C VAL A 17 2.58 11.01 -6.84
N LEU A 18 2.39 9.77 -6.37
CA LEU A 18 2.25 9.47 -4.95
C LEU A 18 3.53 9.78 -4.17
N LEU A 19 4.69 9.51 -4.77
CA LEU A 19 5.99 9.85 -4.17
C LEU A 19 6.18 11.35 -4.00
N GLN A 20 5.77 12.15 -5.00
CA GLN A 20 5.78 13.60 -4.90
C GLN A 20 4.87 14.10 -3.78
N GLN A 21 3.66 13.54 -3.65
CA GLN A 21 2.73 13.87 -2.58
C GLN A 21 3.30 13.53 -1.20
N ALA A 22 3.83 12.31 -1.03
CA ALA A 22 4.42 11.87 0.24
C ALA A 22 5.62 12.74 0.66
N THR A 23 6.42 13.18 -0.31
CA THR A 23 7.57 14.05 -0.07
C THR A 23 7.14 15.46 0.37
N GLN A 24 6.08 15.99 -0.23
CA GLN A 24 5.50 17.29 0.17
C GLN A 24 4.96 17.26 1.60
N GLU A 25 4.34 16.15 2.01
CA GLU A 25 3.82 15.93 3.36
C GLU A 25 4.88 15.51 4.40
N LYS A 26 6.16 15.42 3.97
CA LYS A 26 7.31 14.96 4.77
C LYS A 26 7.11 13.56 5.35
N LEU A 27 6.38 12.70 4.64
CA LEU A 27 6.16 11.29 4.96
C LEU A 27 7.16 10.38 4.24
N LEU A 28 7.87 10.93 3.24
CA LEU A 28 9.00 10.30 2.53
C LEU A 28 10.05 11.35 2.16
N ALA A 29 11.24 10.90 1.78
CA ALA A 29 12.32 11.73 1.24
C ALA A 29 12.61 11.45 -0.25
N GLY A 30 11.57 11.42 -1.09
CA GLY A 30 11.74 11.33 -2.54
C GLY A 30 12.18 9.96 -3.09
N GLN A 31 12.12 8.90 -2.29
CA GLN A 31 12.35 7.52 -2.75
C GLN A 31 11.32 6.55 -2.13
N LEU A 32 10.85 5.59 -2.94
CA LEU A 32 10.17 4.40 -2.43
C LEU A 32 11.19 3.31 -2.15
N LEU A 33 10.92 2.51 -1.13
CA LEU A 33 11.72 1.35 -0.80
C LEU A 33 11.48 0.25 -1.82
N THR A 34 12.56 -0.17 -2.47
CA THR A 34 12.59 -1.27 -3.43
C THR A 34 13.50 -2.35 -2.88
N THR A 35 12.90 -3.34 -2.20
CA THR A 35 13.62 -4.52 -1.72
C THR A 35 12.84 -5.76 -2.08
N ASP A 36 13.56 -6.78 -2.54
CA ASP A 36 12.98 -8.06 -2.96
C ASP A 36 12.14 -8.72 -1.85
N ASP A 37 12.46 -8.47 -0.57
CA ASP A 37 11.72 -9.00 0.57
C ASP A 37 10.26 -8.55 0.62
N PHE A 38 10.00 -7.25 0.39
CA PHE A 38 8.63 -6.73 0.40
C PHE A 38 7.85 -7.14 -0.83
N ASP A 39 8.49 -7.20 -2.00
CA ASP A 39 7.85 -7.71 -3.21
C ASP A 39 7.52 -9.21 -3.09
N ALA A 40 8.44 -10.01 -2.51
CA ALA A 40 8.19 -11.42 -2.23
C ALA A 40 7.05 -11.61 -1.23
N LYS A 41 7.03 -10.81 -0.15
CA LYS A 41 5.95 -10.85 0.83
C LYS A 41 4.61 -10.40 0.23
N TRP A 42 4.59 -9.35 -0.59
CA TRP A 42 3.39 -8.91 -1.29
C TRP A 42 2.86 -9.99 -2.22
N ASN A 43 3.71 -10.64 -3.03
CA ASN A 43 3.29 -11.73 -3.91
C ASN A 43 2.65 -12.90 -3.15
N GLN A 44 3.04 -13.10 -1.88
CA GLN A 44 2.44 -14.10 -1.01
C GLN A 44 1.05 -13.68 -0.49
N ILE A 45 0.87 -12.41 -0.08
CA ILE A 45 -0.35 -11.95 0.58
C ILE A 45 -1.38 -11.30 -0.36
N ALA A 46 -0.95 -10.83 -1.52
CA ALA A 46 -1.79 -10.12 -2.49
C ALA A 46 -3.00 -10.95 -2.94
N PRO A 47 -2.93 -12.27 -3.18
CA PRO A 47 -4.10 -13.04 -3.56
C PRO A 47 -5.22 -13.02 -2.51
N GLU A 48 -4.87 -13.13 -1.22
CA GLU A 48 -5.85 -13.08 -0.13
C GLU A 48 -6.39 -11.66 0.07
N TYR A 49 -5.51 -10.65 0.01
CA TYR A 49 -5.93 -9.25 0.04
C TYR A 49 -6.92 -8.93 -1.08
N MET A 50 -6.64 -9.36 -2.30
CA MET A 50 -7.50 -9.12 -3.46
C MET A 50 -8.84 -9.84 -3.35
N ALA A 51 -8.87 -11.03 -2.72
CA ALA A 51 -10.12 -11.76 -2.49
C ALA A 51 -11.09 -10.97 -1.59
N ASP A 52 -10.58 -10.25 -0.59
CA ASP A 52 -11.37 -9.37 0.27
C ASP A 52 -11.61 -7.98 -0.36
N ALA A 53 -10.63 -7.42 -1.08
CA ALA A 53 -10.72 -6.07 -1.63
C ALA A 53 -11.66 -5.96 -2.84
N VAL A 54 -11.66 -6.95 -3.75
CA VAL A 54 -12.43 -6.88 -5.00
C VAL A 54 -13.94 -6.75 -4.79
N PRO A 55 -14.59 -7.49 -3.87
CA PRO A 55 -15.99 -7.27 -3.53
C PRO A 55 -16.29 -5.84 -3.07
N GLU A 56 -15.36 -5.24 -2.31
CA GLU A 56 -15.53 -3.90 -1.73
C GLU A 56 -15.29 -2.77 -2.73
N VAL A 57 -14.52 -3.00 -3.81
CA VAL A 57 -14.23 -1.97 -4.83
C VAL A 57 -15.49 -1.35 -5.44
N LEU A 58 -16.58 -2.12 -5.54
CA LEU A 58 -17.84 -1.62 -6.09
C LEU A 58 -18.49 -0.53 -5.22
N GLN A 59 -18.34 -0.63 -3.90
CA GLN A 59 -18.95 0.31 -2.94
C GLN A 59 -17.95 1.34 -2.44
N TYR A 60 -16.72 0.92 -2.14
CA TYR A 60 -15.69 1.70 -1.48
C TYR A 60 -14.32 1.57 -2.17
N PRO A 61 -14.19 1.98 -3.45
CA PRO A 61 -12.95 1.80 -4.22
C PRO A 61 -11.73 2.49 -3.61
N ALA A 62 -11.90 3.70 -3.06
CA ALA A 62 -10.79 4.40 -2.41
C ALA A 62 -10.31 3.69 -1.15
N VAL A 63 -11.23 3.08 -0.39
CA VAL A 63 -10.89 2.37 0.86
C VAL A 63 -10.14 1.08 0.53
N ALA A 64 -10.61 0.31 -0.44
CA ALA A 64 -9.93 -0.89 -0.93
C ALA A 64 -8.56 -0.61 -1.56
N ILE A 65 -8.31 0.61 -2.05
CA ILE A 65 -6.98 1.05 -2.50
C ILE A 65 -6.10 1.47 -1.31
N ALA A 66 -6.67 2.22 -0.35
CA ALA A 66 -5.95 2.72 0.81
C ALA A 66 -5.46 1.60 1.75
N TRP A 67 -6.29 0.58 1.99
CA TRP A 67 -5.95 -0.54 2.88
C TRP A 67 -4.67 -1.29 2.48
N ALA A 68 -4.33 -1.32 1.19
CA ALA A 68 -3.09 -1.95 0.73
C ALA A 68 -1.86 -1.23 1.30
N ALA A 69 -1.92 0.10 1.45
CA ALA A 69 -0.84 0.86 2.07
C ALA A 69 -0.72 0.56 3.57
N TYR A 70 -1.83 0.43 4.30
CA TYR A 70 -1.78 0.01 5.69
C TYR A 70 -1.16 -1.39 5.84
N VAL A 71 -1.54 -2.34 4.98
CA VAL A 71 -0.89 -3.66 4.93
C VAL A 71 0.62 -3.53 4.68
N GLY A 72 1.03 -2.65 3.77
CA GLY A 72 2.44 -2.32 3.54
C GLY A 72 3.15 -1.81 4.79
N MET A 73 2.52 -0.90 5.53
CA MET A 73 3.05 -0.40 6.80
C MET A 73 3.18 -1.49 7.86
N GLY A 74 2.16 -2.35 7.99
CA GLY A 74 2.18 -3.49 8.91
C GLY A 74 3.28 -4.50 8.57
N VAL A 75 3.44 -4.86 7.29
CA VAL A 75 4.51 -5.74 6.84
C VAL A 75 5.88 -5.14 7.11
N ALA A 76 6.07 -3.84 6.83
CA ALA A 76 7.31 -3.13 7.13
C ALA A 76 7.60 -3.15 8.64
N MET A 77 6.60 -2.88 9.49
CA MET A 77 6.78 -2.93 10.94
C MET A 77 7.21 -4.32 11.41
N LEU A 78 6.55 -5.39 10.95
CA LEU A 78 6.93 -6.76 11.29
C LEU A 78 8.33 -7.14 10.77
N TRP A 79 8.71 -6.65 9.60
CA TRP A 79 10.06 -6.83 9.05
C TRP A 79 11.11 -6.20 9.97
N ASP A 80 10.84 -5.03 10.54
CA ASP A 80 11.76 -4.33 11.43
C ASP A 80 11.84 -4.96 12.83
N THR A 81 10.68 -5.29 13.43
CA THR A 81 10.62 -5.68 14.85
C THR A 81 10.65 -7.18 15.08
N GLU A 82 10.15 -7.99 14.14
CA GLU A 82 9.91 -9.43 14.32
C GLU A 82 10.28 -10.25 13.07
N TRP A 83 11.38 -9.89 12.39
CA TRP A 83 11.85 -10.57 11.18
C TRP A 83 11.90 -12.09 11.33
N GLU A 84 12.55 -12.62 12.38
CA GLU A 84 12.74 -14.06 12.57
C GLU A 84 11.42 -14.85 12.64
N ARG A 85 10.35 -14.19 13.08
CA ARG A 85 9.03 -14.79 13.24
C ARG A 85 8.19 -14.71 11.97
N HIS A 86 8.32 -13.61 11.21
CA HIS A 86 7.39 -13.30 10.11
C HIS A 86 8.00 -13.36 8.71
N ALA A 87 9.32 -13.48 8.57
CA ALA A 87 9.99 -13.57 7.26
C ALA A 87 9.36 -14.68 6.38
N TYR A 88 9.15 -15.87 6.96
CA TYR A 88 8.62 -17.04 6.26
C TYR A 88 7.17 -17.40 6.61
N ALA A 89 6.51 -16.57 7.43
CA ALA A 89 5.13 -16.79 7.80
C ALA A 89 4.22 -16.74 6.55
N THR A 90 3.31 -17.69 6.44
CA THR A 90 2.32 -17.78 5.35
C THR A 90 1.00 -17.13 5.69
N ASP A 91 0.77 -16.83 6.95
CA ASP A 91 -0.47 -16.27 7.50
C ASP A 91 -0.34 -14.76 7.81
N THR A 92 0.64 -14.07 7.22
CA THR A 92 0.88 -12.64 7.49
C THR A 92 -0.35 -11.78 7.18
N TYR A 93 -1.10 -12.08 6.13
CA TYR A 93 -2.34 -11.34 5.86
C TYR A 93 -3.41 -11.58 6.93
N ALA A 94 -3.60 -12.85 7.32
CA ALA A 94 -4.54 -13.25 8.36
C ALA A 94 -4.25 -12.57 9.71
N LEU A 95 -2.98 -12.28 10.02
CA LEU A 95 -2.60 -11.52 11.21
C LEU A 95 -3.18 -10.10 11.23
N PHE A 96 -3.30 -9.45 10.07
CA PHE A 96 -3.91 -8.12 9.97
C PHE A 96 -5.43 -8.19 9.86
N ARG A 97 -5.93 -9.17 9.10
CA ARG A 97 -7.33 -9.26 8.68
C ARG A 97 -8.26 -9.92 9.69
N ASN A 98 -7.81 -10.98 10.38
CA ASN A 98 -8.68 -11.76 11.27
C ASN A 98 -9.06 -11.06 12.58
N PRO A 99 -8.18 -10.28 13.23
CA PRO A 99 -8.49 -9.73 14.55
C PRO A 99 -9.71 -8.82 14.59
N ARG A 100 -9.90 -7.95 13.58
CA ARG A 100 -11.00 -6.97 13.57
C ARG A 100 -11.85 -6.97 12.29
N GLY A 101 -11.48 -7.72 11.25
CA GLY A 101 -12.16 -7.65 9.97
C GLY A 101 -11.39 -6.88 8.91
N PHE A 102 -11.86 -6.90 7.66
CA PHE A 102 -11.33 -6.05 6.60
C PHE A 102 -11.63 -4.56 6.89
N ASP A 103 -12.86 -4.30 7.34
CA ASP A 103 -13.41 -2.96 7.61
C ASP A 103 -12.68 -2.15 8.69
N ALA A 104 -11.93 -2.83 9.57
CA ALA A 104 -11.19 -2.21 10.67
C ALA A 104 -9.70 -2.58 10.66
N MET A 105 -9.19 -2.98 9.49
CA MET A 105 -7.82 -3.44 9.34
C MET A 105 -6.79 -2.30 9.48
N ASP A 106 -7.11 -1.11 9.00
CA ASP A 106 -6.31 0.10 9.20
C ASP A 106 -6.20 0.46 10.67
N GLU A 107 -7.31 0.54 11.40
CA GLU A 107 -7.30 0.80 12.85
C GLU A 107 -6.45 -0.24 13.61
N TYR A 108 -6.64 -1.53 13.30
CA TYR A 108 -5.85 -2.60 13.91
C TYR A 108 -4.35 -2.47 13.62
N ILE A 109 -3.96 -2.26 12.36
CA ILE A 109 -2.55 -2.14 11.99
C ILE A 109 -1.92 -0.91 12.66
N MET A 110 -2.62 0.22 12.67
CA MET A 110 -2.11 1.45 13.28
C MET A 110 -1.92 1.28 14.79
N GLU A 111 -2.94 0.76 15.48
CA GLU A 111 -2.94 0.67 16.94
C GLU A 111 -2.06 -0.48 17.46
N GLU A 112 -2.29 -1.71 17.00
CA GLU A 112 -1.72 -2.92 17.59
C GLU A 112 -0.35 -3.27 17.00
N ILE A 113 -0.17 -3.04 15.70
CA ILE A 113 1.10 -3.37 15.01
C ILE A 113 2.08 -2.21 15.13
N MET A 114 1.63 -0.98 14.88
CA MET A 114 2.52 0.18 14.89
C MET A 114 2.57 0.93 16.22
N GLY A 115 1.66 0.67 17.15
CA GLY A 115 1.60 1.37 18.44
C GLY A 115 1.16 2.83 18.31
N ILE A 116 0.48 3.20 17.22
CA ILE A 116 -0.05 4.54 16.98
C ILE A 116 -1.51 4.54 17.42
N ALA A 117 -1.81 5.25 18.50
CA ALA A 117 -3.18 5.36 19.00
C ALA A 117 -4.12 5.94 17.94
N VAL A 118 -5.32 5.35 17.84
CA VAL A 118 -6.43 5.89 17.05
C VAL A 118 -6.71 7.34 17.49
N ASP A 119 -7.08 8.20 16.55
CA ASP A 119 -7.32 9.64 16.75
C ASP A 119 -6.10 10.46 17.24
N SER A 120 -4.90 9.87 17.29
CA SER A 120 -3.68 10.64 17.51
C SER A 120 -3.37 11.54 16.30
N ALA A 121 -2.61 12.61 16.52
CA ALA A 121 -2.21 13.51 15.42
C ALA A 121 -1.43 12.77 14.31
N ASP A 122 -0.64 11.76 14.69
CA ASP A 122 0.09 10.93 13.73
C ASP A 122 -0.84 9.98 12.97
N PHE A 123 -1.85 9.41 13.64
CA PHE A 123 -2.90 8.62 12.99
C PHE A 123 -3.64 9.45 11.94
N THR A 124 -4.18 10.61 12.33
CA THR A 124 -4.93 11.49 11.42
C THR A 124 -4.07 11.93 10.23
N LYS A 125 -2.79 12.23 10.46
CA LYS A 125 -1.87 12.60 9.38
C LYS A 125 -1.70 11.46 8.36
N VAL A 126 -1.50 10.22 8.82
CA VAL A 126 -1.37 9.05 7.95
C VAL A 126 -2.69 8.77 7.22
N GLU A 127 -3.80 8.80 7.94
CA GLU A 127 -5.15 8.55 7.40
C GLU A 127 -5.48 9.55 6.28
N ASP A 128 -5.31 10.85 6.53
CA ASP A 128 -5.59 11.88 5.55
C ASP A 128 -4.69 11.75 4.31
N PHE A 129 -3.41 11.43 4.50
CA PHE A 129 -2.50 11.20 3.39
C PHE A 129 -2.93 9.98 2.55
N LEU A 130 -3.16 8.83 3.18
CA LEU A 130 -3.50 7.59 2.47
C LEU A 130 -4.87 7.69 1.79
N ARG A 131 -5.82 8.38 2.41
CA ARG A 131 -7.11 8.75 1.79
C ARG A 131 -6.88 9.55 0.52
N ASN A 132 -6.05 10.59 0.56
CA ASN A 132 -5.76 11.43 -0.61
C ASN A 132 -4.97 10.68 -1.72
N ALA A 133 -4.02 9.84 -1.32
CA ALA A 133 -3.27 8.97 -2.22
C ALA A 133 -4.19 7.99 -2.96
N ALA A 134 -5.12 7.36 -2.24
CA ALA A 134 -6.10 6.46 -2.83
C ALA A 134 -7.07 7.17 -3.79
N HIS A 135 -7.53 8.38 -3.46
CA HIS A 135 -8.33 9.21 -4.37
C HIS A 135 -7.55 9.59 -5.64
N THR A 136 -6.25 9.84 -5.51
CA THR A 136 -5.36 10.12 -6.65
C THR A 136 -5.26 8.90 -7.56
N ALA A 137 -4.98 7.71 -7.00
CA ALA A 137 -4.93 6.45 -7.74
C ALA A 137 -6.25 6.16 -8.45
N MET A 138 -7.37 6.28 -7.74
CA MET A 138 -8.72 6.08 -8.26
C MET A 138 -9.06 7.05 -9.40
N THR A 139 -8.64 8.32 -9.29
CA THR A 139 -8.80 9.32 -10.35
C THR A 139 -7.99 8.95 -11.59
N MET A 140 -6.79 8.40 -11.42
CA MET A 140 -5.98 7.91 -12.53
C MET A 140 -6.61 6.69 -13.20
N ILE A 141 -7.05 5.69 -12.43
CA ILE A 141 -7.76 4.50 -12.95
C ILE A 141 -8.99 4.91 -13.77
N ARG A 142 -9.81 5.81 -13.25
CA ARG A 142 -11.03 6.27 -13.92
C ARG A 142 -10.80 6.98 -15.25
N LYS A 143 -9.62 7.57 -15.46
CA LYS A 143 -9.28 8.22 -16.75
C LYS A 143 -9.05 7.23 -17.87
N GLU A 144 -8.73 5.98 -17.53
CA GLU A 144 -8.48 4.93 -18.53
C GLU A 144 -9.78 4.33 -19.10
N ASP A 145 -10.93 4.61 -18.47
CA ASP A 145 -12.28 4.29 -18.97
C ASP A 145 -12.49 2.80 -19.33
N PHE A 146 -11.90 1.89 -18.54
CA PHE A 146 -12.12 0.45 -18.71
C PHE A 146 -13.56 0.07 -18.32
N PRO A 147 -14.18 -0.90 -19.02
CA PRO A 147 -15.47 -1.43 -18.63
C PRO A 147 -15.43 -1.97 -17.19
N PRO A 148 -16.48 -1.72 -16.38
CA PRO A 148 -16.65 -2.41 -15.11
C PRO A 148 -16.60 -3.93 -15.33
N ASP A 149 -16.00 -4.66 -14.38
CA ASP A 149 -15.87 -6.12 -14.40
C ASP A 149 -14.99 -6.69 -15.54
N SER A 150 -14.15 -5.86 -16.18
CA SER A 150 -13.19 -6.33 -17.19
C SER A 150 -11.86 -6.80 -16.58
N ILE A 151 -11.11 -7.61 -17.33
CA ILE A 151 -9.76 -8.05 -16.93
C ILE A 151 -8.83 -6.85 -16.79
N GLU A 152 -8.98 -5.85 -17.65
CA GLU A 152 -8.22 -4.59 -17.60
C GLU A 152 -8.52 -3.80 -16.34
N ALA A 153 -9.80 -3.69 -15.95
CA ALA A 153 -10.21 -3.03 -14.71
C ALA A 153 -9.66 -3.75 -13.47
N TYR A 154 -9.71 -5.08 -13.45
CA TYR A 154 -9.09 -5.88 -12.39
C TYR A 154 -7.58 -5.66 -12.33
N ARG A 155 -6.91 -5.70 -13.48
CA ARG A 155 -5.45 -5.60 -13.57
C ARG A 155 -4.95 -4.22 -13.14
N ILE A 156 -5.55 -3.14 -13.64
CA ILE A 156 -5.14 -1.78 -13.25
C ILE A 156 -5.40 -1.53 -11.76
N PHE A 157 -6.46 -2.10 -11.20
CA PHE A 157 -6.71 -2.07 -9.76
C PHE A 157 -5.64 -2.84 -8.98
N SER A 158 -5.30 -4.07 -9.40
CA SER A 158 -4.22 -4.88 -8.82
C SER A 158 -2.86 -4.16 -8.84
N ASP A 159 -2.57 -3.47 -9.93
CA ASP A 159 -1.34 -2.69 -10.09
C ASP A 159 -1.34 -1.47 -9.14
N ALA A 160 -2.48 -0.79 -9.00
CA ALA A 160 -2.62 0.34 -8.08
C ALA A 160 -2.46 -0.07 -6.61
N VAL A 161 -3.08 -1.17 -6.16
CA VAL A 161 -2.91 -1.66 -4.78
C VAL A 161 -1.47 -2.08 -4.50
N THR A 162 -0.76 -2.62 -5.49
CA THR A 162 0.67 -2.95 -5.35
C THR A 162 1.52 -1.69 -5.14
N VAL A 163 1.23 -0.61 -5.87
CA VAL A 163 1.91 0.68 -5.65
C VAL A 163 1.59 1.24 -4.26
N MET A 164 0.33 1.14 -3.80
CA MET A 164 -0.07 1.58 -2.47
C MET A 164 0.61 0.78 -1.36
N PHE A 165 0.71 -0.54 -1.50
CA PHE A 165 1.47 -1.39 -0.57
C PHE A 165 2.92 -0.91 -0.43
N ARG A 166 3.61 -0.69 -1.56
CA ARG A 166 4.99 -0.18 -1.57
C ARG A 166 5.11 1.20 -0.94
N LEU A 167 4.13 2.08 -1.20
CA LEU A 167 4.07 3.40 -0.59
C LEU A 167 4.01 3.31 0.94
N GLY A 168 3.10 2.50 1.48
CA GLY A 168 2.95 2.30 2.91
C GLY A 168 4.19 1.69 3.56
N ALA A 169 4.76 0.64 2.97
CA ALA A 169 6.00 0.04 3.46
C ALA A 169 7.15 1.05 3.52
N SER A 170 7.27 1.89 2.49
CA SER A 170 8.26 2.96 2.42
C SER A 170 8.05 4.00 3.51
N MET A 171 6.82 4.45 3.72
CA MET A 171 6.49 5.45 4.75
C MET A 171 6.83 4.96 6.15
N CYS A 172 6.51 3.70 6.46
CA CYS A 172 6.85 3.08 7.73
C CYS A 172 8.36 3.07 7.95
N MET A 173 9.13 2.57 6.98
CA MET A 173 10.59 2.49 7.06
C MET A 173 11.25 3.87 7.21
N TYR A 174 10.79 4.85 6.42
CA TYR A 174 11.26 6.23 6.54
C TYR A 174 10.99 6.82 7.93
N GLY A 175 9.77 6.62 8.47
CA GLY A 175 9.40 7.08 9.80
C GLY A 175 10.25 6.47 10.93
N ARG A 176 10.80 5.27 10.71
CA ARG A 176 11.71 4.59 11.64
C ARG A 176 13.18 4.99 11.49
N GLY A 177 13.49 5.91 10.58
CA GLY A 177 14.85 6.43 10.37
C GLY A 177 15.71 5.61 9.41
N TYR A 178 15.11 4.66 8.67
CA TYR A 178 15.82 4.01 7.57
C TYR A 178 16.15 5.06 6.51
N SER A 179 17.44 5.24 6.30
CA SER A 179 17.97 6.20 5.33
C SER A 179 18.18 5.48 4.01
N TYR A 180 17.52 5.97 2.96
CA TYR A 180 17.81 5.53 1.60
C TYR A 180 19.22 6.03 1.24
N GLN A 181 20.22 5.14 1.21
CA GLN A 181 21.49 5.49 0.60
C GLN A 181 21.25 5.65 -0.90
N LEU A 182 21.39 6.87 -1.40
CA LEU A 182 21.73 7.09 -2.80
C LEU A 182 23.02 6.32 -3.02
N GLU A 183 22.99 5.21 -3.74
CA GLU A 183 24.22 4.71 -4.35
C GLU A 183 24.81 5.89 -5.12
N GLY A 184 26.00 6.32 -4.69
CA GLY A 184 26.62 7.55 -5.11
C GLY A 184 26.73 7.63 -6.62
N ASN A 185 26.32 8.77 -7.17
CA ASN A 185 26.91 9.26 -8.42
C ASN A 185 28.38 9.58 -8.21
#